data_AF-A0A848ZLR3-F1
#
_entry.id   AF-A0A848ZLR3-F1
#
_cell.length_a   1.000
_cell.length_b   1.000
_cell.length_c   1.000
_cell.angle_alpha   90.00
_cell.angle_beta   90.00
_cell.angle_gamma   90.00
#
_symmetry.space_group_name_H-M   'P 1'
#
loop_
_entity.id
_entity.type
_entity.pdbx_description
1 polymer ?
#
loop_
_entity_poly.entity_id
_entity_poly.type
_entity_poly.pdbx_seq_one_letter_code
_entity_poly.pdbx_strand_id
1 'polypeptide(L)'
;HQLKTNGYYKYIRHPSYTASLISFIGFGVSLNHWISVLLAGGLAFIAFAIRIQVEEKVLLSHFGSAYDSYKRKTRAIIPFIY
;
A
#
# COMPACT_ATOMS: atom_id res chain seq x y z
N HIS A 1 8.60 18.77 -1.81
CA HIS A 1 8.17 17.43 -2.23
C HIS A 1 7.34 17.56 -3.50
N GLN A 2 7.62 16.79 -4.56
CA GLN A 2 6.81 16.77 -5.79
C GLN A 2 5.96 15.48 -5.82
N LEU A 3 4.72 15.59 -6.27
CA LEU A 3 3.82 14.45 -6.39
C LEU A 3 4.21 13.62 -7.63
N LYS A 4 4.75 12.42 -7.41
CA LYS A 4 5.05 11.48 -8.50
C LYS A 4 3.80 10.65 -8.83
N THR A 5 3.22 10.88 -10.00
CA THR A 5 2.04 10.16 -10.51
C THR A 5 2.34 9.33 -11.77
N ASN A 6 3.61 9.27 -12.18
CA ASN A 6 4.05 8.61 -13.41
C ASN A 6 4.53 7.17 -13.18
N GLY A 7 4.48 6.33 -14.23
CA GLY A 7 4.95 4.95 -14.19
C GLY A 7 4.06 4.03 -13.35
N TYR A 8 4.65 3.20 -12.49
CA TYR A 8 3.91 2.29 -11.60
C TYR A 8 2.95 3.02 -10.65
N TYR A 9 3.30 4.25 -10.27
CA TYR A 9 2.45 5.12 -9.46
C TYR A 9 1.15 5.53 -10.17
N LYS A 10 1.01 5.32 -11.49
CA LYS A 10 -0.27 5.51 -12.19
C LYS A 10 -1.31 4.45 -11.83
N TYR A 11 -0.85 3.24 -11.45
CA TYR A 11 -1.70 2.07 -11.22
C TYR A 11 -1.89 1.78 -9.73
N ILE A 12 -0.82 1.93 -8.93
CA ILE A 12 -0.81 1.66 -7.49
C ILE A 12 -0.14 2.84 -6.79
N ARG A 13 -0.80 3.43 -5.79
CA ARG A 13 -0.27 4.57 -5.04
C ARG A 13 0.92 4.19 -4.17
N HIS A 14 0.95 2.95 -3.66
CA HIS A 14 2.04 2.46 -2.84
C HIS A 14 2.58 1.08 -3.26
N PRO A 15 3.29 1.00 -4.40
CA PRO A 15 3.81 -0.27 -4.92
C PRO A 15 4.79 -0.95 -3.96
N SER A 16 5.55 -0.17 -3.18
CA SER A 16 6.50 -0.70 -2.19
C SER A 16 5.81 -1.47 -1.07
N TYR A 17 4.68 -0.96 -0.54
CA TYR A 17 3.94 -1.68 0.50
C TYR A 17 3.32 -2.98 -0.04
N THR A 18 2.84 -2.97 -1.29
CA THR A 18 2.39 -4.20 -1.97
C THR A 18 3.53 -5.21 -2.10
N ALA A 19 4.72 -4.78 -2.53
CA ALA A 19 5.89 -5.65 -2.64
C ALA A 19 6.35 -6.20 -1.27
N SER A 20 6.33 -5.37 -0.22
CA SER A 20 6.64 -5.81 1.14
C SER A 20 5.64 -6.85 1.65
N LEU A 21 4.34 -6.66 1.39
CA LEU A 21 3.32 -7.64 1.77
C LEU A 21 3.51 -8.98 1.05
N ILE A 22 3.78 -8.94 -0.26
CA ILE A 22 4.09 -10.14 -1.05
C ILE A 22 5.35 -10.84 -0.48
N SER A 23 6.36 -10.07 -0.08
CA SER A 23 7.59 -10.62 0.51
C SER A 23 7.32 -11.32 1.84
N PHE A 24 6.50 -10.74 2.73
CA PHE A 24 6.10 -11.38 3.98
C PHE A 24 5.33 -12.67 3.76
N ILE A 25 4.41 -12.68 2.79
CA ILE A 25 3.65 -13.87 2.42
C ILE A 25 4.60 -14.94 1.86
N GLY A 26 5.48 -14.58 0.91
CA GLY A 26 6.45 -15.50 0.31
C GLY A 26 7.40 -16.11 1.34
N PHE A 27 7.83 -15.33 2.34
CA PHE A 27 8.66 -15.81 3.43
C PHE A 27 7.93 -16.85 4.28
N GLY A 28 6.68 -16.59 4.69
CA GLY A 28 5.91 -17.55 5.47
C GLY A 28 5.55 -18.82 4.68
N VAL A 29 5.32 -18.72 3.36
CA VAL A 29 5.11 -19.86 2.47
C VAL A 29 6.38 -20.70 2.37
N SER A 30 7.55 -20.07 2.28
CA SER A 30 8.85 -20.76 2.22
C SER A 30 9.12 -21.59 3.48
N LEU A 31 8.64 -21.12 4.64
CA LEU A 31 8.72 -21.83 5.92
C LEU A 31 7.66 -22.92 6.11
N ASN A 32 6.75 -23.13 5.13
CA ASN A 32 5.59 -24.03 5.22
C ASN A 32 4.69 -23.81 6.46
N HIS A 33 4.75 -22.62 7.06
CA HIS A 33 4.04 -22.32 8.29
C HIS A 33 2.86 -21.38 8.03
N TRP A 34 1.75 -21.95 7.59
CA TRP A 34 0.54 -21.22 7.18
C TRP A 34 -0.03 -20.28 8.26
N ILE A 35 0.09 -20.65 9.53
CA ILE A 35 -0.30 -19.79 10.66
C ILE A 35 0.58 -18.54 10.73
N SER A 36 1.87 -18.68 10.41
CA SER A 36 2.82 -17.55 10.40
C SER A 36 2.53 -16.63 9.22
N VAL A 37 2.19 -17.18 8.06
CA VAL A 37 1.72 -16.39 6.90
C VAL A 37 0.50 -15.56 7.26
N LEU A 38 -0.51 -16.17 7.90
CA LEU A 38 -1.74 -15.49 8.26
C LEU A 38 -1.51 -14.41 9.32
N LEU A 39 -0.76 -14.71 10.38
CA LEU A 39 -0.46 -13.74 11.44
C LEU A 39 0.44 -12.62 10.94
N ALA A 40 1.60 -12.94 10.38
CA ALA A 40 2.56 -11.93 9.93
C ALA A 40 2.02 -11.14 8.74
N GLY A 41 1.43 -11.81 7.75
CA GLY A 41 0.82 -11.16 6.60
C GLY A 41 -0.40 -10.31 6.98
N GLY A 42 -1.27 -10.83 7.86
CA GLY A 42 -2.43 -10.09 8.36
C GLY A 42 -2.05 -8.87 9.19
N LEU A 43 -1.12 -9.01 10.14
CA LEU A 43 -0.62 -7.90 10.94
C LEU A 43 0.10 -6.86 10.09
N ALA A 44 0.95 -7.29 9.14
CA ALA A 44 1.61 -6.40 8.20
C ALA A 44 0.60 -5.65 7.32
N PHE A 45 -0.44 -6.34 6.83
CA PHE A 45 -1.51 -5.72 6.05
C PHE A 45 -2.23 -4.62 6.85
N ILE A 46 -2.62 -4.90 8.10
CA ILE A 46 -3.29 -3.91 8.97
C ILE A 46 -2.35 -2.73 9.26
N ALA A 47 -1.09 -3.00 9.59
CA ALA A 47 -0.11 -1.96 9.88
C ALA A 47 0.13 -1.05 8.67
N PHE A 48 0.26 -1.62 7.46
CA PHE A 48 0.41 -0.87 6.23
C PHE A 48 -0.86 -0.09 5.88
N ALA A 49 -2.05 -0.67 6.07
CA ALA A 49 -3.31 0.03 5.83
C ALA A 49 -3.43 1.30 6.70
N ILE A 50 -3.11 1.19 8.00
CA ILE A 50 -3.11 2.35 8.92
C ILE A 50 -2.04 3.37 8.50
N ARG A 51 -0.81 2.92 8.22
CA ARG A 51 0.29 3.79 7.76
C ARG A 51 -0.08 4.57 6.51
N ILE A 52 -0.67 3.91 5.54
CA ILE A 52 -1.09 4.53 4.29
C ILE A 52 -2.17 5.55 4.54
N GLN A 53 -3.19 5.27 5.36
CA GLN A 53 -4.20 6.27 5.68
C GLN A 53 -3.61 7.54 6.31
N VAL A 54 -2.60 7.40 7.17
CA VAL A 54 -1.88 8.55 7.75
C VAL A 54 -1.08 9.29 6.68
N GLU A 55 -0.34 8.57 5.84
CA GLU A 55 0.46 9.13 4.75
C GLU A 55 -0.41 9.86 3.73
N GLU A 56 -1.55 9.29 3.36
CA GLU A 56 -2.53 9.91 2.47
C GLU A 56 -3.13 11.19 3.05
N LYS A 57 -3.40 11.24 4.37
CA LYS A 57 -3.87 12.47 5.03
C LYS A 57 -2.82 13.59 4.97
N VAL A 58 -1.56 13.23 5.16
CA VAL A 58 -0.43 14.17 5.05
C VAL A 58 -0.23 14.63 3.60
N LEU A 59 -0.35 13.71 2.64
CA LEU A 59 -0.27 14.06 1.21
C LEU A 59 -1.45 14.94 0.79
N LEU A 60 -2.64 14.69 1.31
CA LEU A 60 -3.83 15.50 1.05
C LEU A 60 -3.71 16.89 1.69
N SER A 61 -3.11 17.02 2.87
CA SER A 61 -2.84 18.34 3.47
C SER A 61 -1.75 19.12 2.73
N HIS A 62 -0.72 18.45 2.21
CA HIS A 62 0.38 19.10 1.47
C HIS A 62 0.03 19.45 0.02
N PHE A 63 -0.71 18.58 -0.68
CA PHE A 63 -0.97 18.71 -2.12
C PHE A 63 -2.44 19.01 -2.46
N GLY A 64 -3.35 18.94 -1.49
CA GLY A 64 -4.75 19.33 -1.64
C GLY A 64 -5.46 18.63 -2.80
N SER A 65 -6.06 19.45 -3.68
CA SER A 65 -6.85 19.00 -4.83
C SER A 65 -6.06 18.21 -5.88
N ALA A 66 -4.75 18.43 -5.97
CA ALA A 66 -3.88 17.66 -6.87
C ALA A 66 -3.78 16.20 -6.42
N TYR A 67 -3.67 15.97 -5.12
CA TYR A 67 -3.67 14.61 -4.56
C TYR A 67 -5.05 13.96 -4.62
N ASP A 68 -6.12 14.73 -4.36
CA ASP A 68 -7.49 14.22 -4.47
C ASP A 68 -7.83 13.73 -5.89
N SER A 69 -7.40 14.50 -6.90
CA SER A 69 -7.55 14.12 -8.32
C SER A 69 -6.74 12.90 -8.70
N TYR A 70 -5.56 12.72 -8.11
CA TYR A 70 -4.73 11.54 -8.29
C TYR A 70 -5.31 10.31 -7.56
N LYS A 71 -5.75 10.46 -6.32
CA LYS A 71 -6.42 9.43 -5.52
C LYS A 71 -7.65 8.85 -6.21
N ARG A 72 -8.45 9.69 -6.88
CA ARG A 72 -9.61 9.22 -7.68
C ARG A 72 -9.22 8.38 -8.89
N LYS A 73 -8.01 8.52 -9.43
CA LYS A 73 -7.56 7.83 -10.64
C LYS A 73 -6.74 6.57 -10.35
N THR A 74 -6.37 6.31 -9.10
CA THR A 74 -5.34 5.33 -8.76
C THR A 74 -5.67 4.53 -7.50
N ARG A 75 -5.40 3.22 -7.51
CA ARG A 75 -5.72 2.29 -6.41
C ARG A 75 -4.69 2.36 -5.28
N ALA A 76 -5.06 2.03 -4.03
CA ALA A 76 -4.16 2.20 -2.89
C ALA A 76 -3.03 1.14 -2.86
N ILE A 77 -3.39 -0.15 -2.75
CA ILE A 77 -2.42 -1.24 -2.47
C ILE A 77 -2.78 -2.54 -3.21
N ILE A 78 -4.05 -2.95 -3.16
CA ILE A 78 -4.53 -4.21 -3.73
C ILE A 78 -5.59 -3.88 -4.78
N PRO A 79 -5.51 -4.43 -6.01
CA PRO A 79 -6.63 -4.36 -6.93
C PRO A 79 -7.84 -4.98 -6.21
N PHE A 80 -8.92 -4.22 -6.01
CA PHE A 80 -10.17 -4.59 -5.32
C PHE A 80 -10.27 -4.39 -3.80
N ILE A 81 -9.23 -3.93 -3.10
CA ILE A 81 -9.36 -3.46 -1.71
C ILE A 81 -8.75 -2.05 -1.61
N TYR A 82 -9.66 -1.06 -1.61
CA TYR A 82 -9.48 0.41 -1.63
C TYR A 82 -9.15 1.06 -2.99
#